data_AF-A0A0B6YRB4-F1
#
_entry.id   AF-A0A0B6YRB4-F1
#
_cell.length_a   1.000
_cell.length_b   1.000
_cell.length_c   1.000
_cell.angle_alpha   90.00
_cell.angle_beta   90.00
_cell.angle_gamma   90.00
#
_symmetry.space_group_name_H-M   'P 1'
#
loop_
_entity.id
_entity.type
_entity.pdbx_description
1 polymer ?
#
loop_
_entity_poly.entity_id
_entity_poly.type
_entity_poly.pdbx_seq_one_letter_code
_entity_poly.pdbx_strand_id
1 'polypeptide(L)'
;FIVNCIKYTAKGITLTATLVLVGLYFRRRRGLATTLGFIGVSSSFICAPPLIRYLREEYGFRGCFLILAGLEMHGILAALLLRPISSYKRK
;
A
#
# COMPACT_ATOMS: atom_id res chain seq x y z
N PHE A 1 19.04 -11.48 6.29
CA PHE A 1 18.29 -12.49 5.51
C PHE A 1 16.82 -12.57 5.95
N ILE A 2 16.54 -12.93 7.20
CA ILE A 2 15.18 -13.12 7.76
C ILE A 2 14.26 -11.89 7.58
N VAL A 3 14.75 -10.69 7.89
CA VAL A 3 13.97 -9.44 7.79
C VAL A 3 13.51 -9.15 6.35
N ASN A 4 14.36 -9.44 5.37
CA ASN A 4 14.03 -9.24 3.97
C ASN A 4 12.96 -10.24 3.52
N CYS A 5 13.07 -11.51 3.92
CA CYS A 5 12.06 -12.53 3.65
C CYS A 5 10.68 -12.08 4.17
N ILE A 6 10.60 -11.62 5.42
CA ILE A 6 9.35 -11.14 6.04
C ILE A 6 8.77 -9.95 5.27
N LYS A 7 9.60 -8.98 4.85
CA LYS A 7 9.12 -7.82 4.07
C LYS A 7 8.54 -8.23 2.72
N TYR A 8 9.24 -9.10 1.99
CA TYR A 8 8.80 -9.49 0.64
C TYR A 8 7.55 -10.38 0.68
N THR A 9 7.46 -11.31 1.63
CA THR A 9 6.26 -12.15 1.79
C THR A 9 5.04 -11.32 2.16
N ALA A 10 5.17 -10.38 3.12
CA ALA A 10 4.08 -9.51 3.52
C ALA A 10 3.56 -8.62 2.37
N LYS A 11 4.47 -8.04 1.56
CA LYS A 11 4.08 -7.26 0.38
C LYS A 11 3.38 -8.12 -0.68
N GLY A 12 3.86 -9.34 -0.92
CA GLY A 12 3.25 -10.25 -1.89
C GLY A 12 1.80 -10.57 -1.53
N ILE A 13 1.55 -10.96 -0.28
CA ILE A 13 0.20 -11.29 0.21
C ILE A 13 -0.73 -10.08 0.07
N THR A 14 -0.27 -8.90 0.49
CA THR A 14 -1.07 -7.66 0.46
C THR A 14 -1.41 -7.24 -0.96
N LEU A 15 -0.46 -7.32 -1.89
CA LEU A 15 -0.67 -6.97 -3.30
C LEU A 15 -1.69 -7.90 -3.95
N THR A 16 -1.55 -9.22 -3.75
CA THR A 16 -2.48 -10.20 -4.32
C THR A 16 -3.88 -10.03 -3.74
N ALA A 17 -4.02 -9.85 -2.42
CA ALA A 17 -5.32 -9.62 -1.79
C ALA A 17 -6.00 -8.35 -2.33
N THR A 18 -5.25 -7.26 -2.48
CA THR A 18 -5.76 -5.99 -3.01
C THR A 18 -6.20 -6.10 -4.46
N LEU A 19 -5.41 -6.77 -5.32
CA LEU A 19 -5.76 -6.99 -6.72
C LEU A 19 -7.02 -7.85 -6.88
N VAL A 20 -7.17 -8.91 -6.08
CA VAL A 20 -8.37 -9.75 -6.05
C VAL A 20 -9.58 -8.92 -5.62
N LEU A 21 -9.45 -8.11 -4.57
CA LEU A 21 -10.54 -7.28 -4.05
C LEU A 21 -11.01 -6.24 -5.08
N VAL A 22 -10.08 -5.53 -5.73
CA VAL A 22 -10.40 -4.57 -6.81
C VAL A 22 -11.05 -5.27 -8.01
N GLY A 23 -10.59 -6.48 -8.36
CA GLY A 23 -11.17 -7.31 -9.41
C GLY A 23 -12.61 -7.76 -9.14
N LEU A 24 -12.96 -7.95 -7.87
CA LEU A 24 -14.33 -8.28 -7.44
C LEU A 24 -15.21 -7.03 -7.34
N TYR A 25 -14.67 -5.88 -6.92
CA TYR A 25 -15.40 -4.62 -6.77
C TYR A 25 -15.82 -3.99 -8.12
N PHE A 26 -14.94 -3.94 -9.12
CA PHE A 26 -15.20 -3.19 -10.36
C PHE A 26 -15.31 -4.08 -11.60
N ARG A 27 -16.31 -4.97 -11.70
CA ARG A 27 -16.50 -5.90 -12.85
C ARG A 27 -16.40 -5.28 -14.24
N ARG A 28 -16.82 -4.01 -14.43
CA ARG A 28 -16.90 -3.33 -15.74
C ARG A 28 -15.75 -2.34 -16.02
N ARG A 29 -15.01 -1.87 -15.01
CA ARG A 29 -13.88 -0.91 -15.13
C ARG A 29 -12.61 -1.39 -14.41
N ARG A 30 -12.36 -2.71 -14.41
CA ARG A 30 -11.20 -3.34 -13.75
C ARG A 30 -9.87 -2.72 -14.16
N GLY A 31 -9.67 -2.53 -15.47
CA GLY A 31 -8.42 -2.00 -16.01
C GLY A 31 -8.06 -0.63 -15.43
N LEU A 32 -9.02 0.30 -15.41
CA LEU A 32 -8.81 1.65 -14.88
C LEU A 32 -8.56 1.65 -13.36
N ALA A 33 -9.30 0.85 -12.60
CA ALA A 33 -9.12 0.77 -11.15
C ALA A 33 -7.74 0.17 -10.80
N THR A 34 -7.33 -0.87 -11.51
CA THR A 34 -6.03 -1.52 -11.33
C THR A 34 -4.88 -0.60 -11.71
N THR A 35 -4.96 0.10 -12.85
CA THR A 35 -3.90 1.05 -13.26
C THR A 35 -3.82 2.24 -12.32
N LEU A 36 -4.94 2.78 -11.84
CA LEU A 36 -4.94 3.84 -10.83
C LEU A 36 -4.24 3.39 -9.53
N GLY A 37 -4.49 2.15 -9.08
CA GLY A 37 -3.76 1.56 -7.96
C GLY A 37 -2.25 1.47 -8.22
N PHE A 38 -1.85 1.02 -9.41
CA PHE A 38 -0.44 0.92 -9.79
C PHE A 38 0.24 2.29 -9.97
N ILE A 39 -0.48 3.32 -10.42
CA ILE A 39 0.05 4.69 -10.51
C ILE A 39 0.48 5.16 -9.11
N GLY A 40 -0.34 4.92 -8.08
CA GLY A 40 0.04 5.24 -6.70
C GLY A 40 1.28 4.50 -6.21
N VAL A 41 1.45 3.24 -6.60
CA VAL A 41 2.65 2.45 -6.29
C VAL A 41 3.88 3.07 -6.96
N SER A 42 3.79 3.39 -8.26
CA SER A 42 4.88 4.04 -9.01
C SER A 42 5.25 5.41 -8.44
N SER A 43 4.26 6.24 -8.11
CA SER A 43 4.46 7.54 -7.47
C SER A 43 5.19 7.40 -6.12
N SER A 44 4.85 6.38 -5.33
CA SER A 44 5.50 6.13 -4.04
C SER A 44 6.99 5.81 -4.21
N PHE A 45 7.37 5.05 -5.24
CA PHE A 45 8.78 4.76 -5.53
C PHE A 45 9.57 5.99 -5.97
N ILE A 46 8.92 6.93 -6.67
CA ILE A 46 9.54 8.19 -7.09
C ILE A 46 9.72 9.14 -5.89
N CYS A 47 8.71 9.23 -5.02
CA CYS A 47 8.72 10.13 -3.87
C CYS A 47 9.54 9.60 -2.68
N ALA A 48 9.70 8.29 -2.52
CA ALA A 48 10.41 7.70 -1.39
C ALA A 48 11.88 8.16 -1.23
N PRO A 49 12.75 8.13 -2.26
CA PRO A 49 14.14 8.54 -2.10
C PRO A 49 14.33 9.99 -1.63
N PRO A 50 13.72 11.03 -2.25
CA PRO A 50 13.89 12.40 -1.78
C PRO A 50 13.31 12.61 -0.38
N LEU A 51 12.17 12.00 -0.08
CA LEU A 51 11.52 12.08 1.23
C LEU A 51 12.42 11.47 2.33
N ILE A 52 12.97 10.28 2.10
CA ILE A 52 13.86 9.60 3.06
C ILE A 52 15.13 10.42 3.30
N ARG A 53 15.70 11.04 2.26
CA ARG A 53 16.88 11.90 2.41
C ARG A 53 16.58 13.10 3.30
N TYR A 54 15.47 13.79 3.04
CA TYR A 54 15.04 14.93 3.86
C TYR A 54 14.78 14.54 5.32
N LEU A 55 14.02 13.46 5.56
CA LEU A 55 13.73 12.99 6.92
C LEU A 55 14.99 12.52 7.65
N ARG A 56 15.96 11.96 6.93
CA ARG A 56 17.22 11.50 7.53
C ARG A 56 18.13 12.66 7.90
N GLU A 57 18.14 13.74 7.11
CA GLU A 57 18.92 14.95 7.40
C GLU A 57 18.38 15.68 8.64
N GLU A 58 17.05 15.75 8.80
CA GLU A 58 16.42 16.47 9.90
C GLU A 58 16.30 15.63 11.20
N TYR A 59 15.90 14.36 11.10
CA TYR A 59 15.55 13.52 12.27
C TYR A 59 16.52 12.35 12.51
N GLY A 60 17.58 12.25 11.71
CA GLY A 60 18.49 11.10 11.71
C GLY A 60 17.81 9.79 11.29
N PHE A 61 18.54 8.68 11.39
CA PHE A 61 18.04 7.37 10.94
C PHE A 61 16.86 6.86 11.77
N ARG A 62 16.90 6.98 13.10
CA ARG A 62 15.87 6.42 13.98
C ARG A 62 14.52 7.12 13.83
N GLY A 63 14.52 8.46 13.77
CA GLY A 63 13.29 9.24 13.54
C GLY A 63 12.71 9.00 12.14
N CYS A 64 13.56 8.92 11.13
CA CYS A 64 13.14 8.59 9.76
C CYS A 64 12.41 7.23 9.69
N PHE A 65 12.97 6.17 10.29
CA PHE A 65 12.30 4.86 10.32
C PHE A 65 10.97 4.87 11.07
N LEU A 66 10.83 5.67 12.13
CA LEU A 66 9.59 5.76 12.91
C LEU A 66 8.47 6.43 12.10
N ILE A 67 8.78 7.50 11.36
CA ILE A 67 7.80 8.17 10.49
C ILE A 67 7.42 7.26 9.31
N LEU A 68 8.39 6.56 8.70
CA LEU A 68 8.10 5.59 7.63
C LEU A 68 7.21 4.44 8.11
N ALA A 69 7.44 3.92 9.32
CA ALA A 69 6.59 2.89 9.92
C ALA A 69 5.16 3.40 10.17
N GLY A 70 5.01 4.64 10.64
CA GLY A 70 3.72 5.29 10.79
C GLY A 70 2.97 5.42 9.46
N LEU A 71 3.67 5.79 8.39
CA LEU A 71 3.08 5.92 7.05
C LEU A 71 2.58 4.57 6.50
N GLU A 72 3.33 3.49 6.72
CA GLU A 72 2.91 2.13 6.36
C GLU A 72 1.69 1.66 7.18
N MET A 73 1.59 2.04 8.47
CA MET A 73 0.41 1.73 9.30
C MET A 73 -0.89 2.35 8.77
N HIS A 74 -0.83 3.52 8.13
CA HIS A 74 -2.01 4.12 7.49
C HIS A 74 -2.55 3.23 6.36
N GLY A 75 -1.66 2.55 5.63
CA GLY A 75 -2.05 1.56 4.61
C GLY A 75 -2.84 0.39 5.19
N ILE A 76 -2.47 -0.08 6.39
CA ILE A 76 -3.19 -1.14 7.11
C ILE A 76 -4.59 -0.68 7.51
N LEU A 77 -4.73 0.56 8.00
CA LEU A 77 -6.04 1.14 8.34
C LEU A 77 -6.94 1.28 7.11
N ALA A 78 -6.38 1.74 5.99
CA ALA A 78 -7.11 1.82 4.72
C ALA A 78 -7.56 0.42 4.24
N ALA A 79 -6.69 -0.59 4.36
CA ALA A 79 -7.03 -1.98 4.03
C ALA A 79 -8.10 -2.56 4.96
N LEU A 80 -8.12 -2.17 6.25
CA LEU A 80 -9.16 -2.57 7.20
C LEU A 80 -10.51 -1.91 6.88
N LEU A 81 -10.49 -0.67 6.37
CA LEU A 81 -11.69 0.06 5.97
C LEU A 81 -12.31 -0.46 4.66
N LEU A 82 -11.53 -1.16 3.84
CA LEU A 82 -11.99 -1.89 2.65
C LEU A 82 -12.89 -3.08 3.07
N ARG A 83 -14.14 -2.75 3.41
CA ARG A 83 -15.19 -3.68 3.84
C ARG A 83 -15.53 -4.66 2.70
N PRO A 84 -15.79 -5.95 2.96
CA PRO A 84 -16.13 -6.90 1.90
C PRO A 84 -17.46 -6.55 1.22
N ILE A 85 -17.45 -6.65 -0.10
CA ILE A 85 -18.54 -6.55 -1.08
C ILE A 85 -19.86 -7.28 -0.74
N SER A 86 -19.88 -8.18 0.25
CA SER A 86 -21.11 -8.87 0.66
C SER A 86 -22.17 -7.92 1.23
N SER A 87 -21.78 -6.71 1.66
CA SER A 87 -22.72 -5.68 2.11
C SER A 87 -23.43 -4.93 0.98
N TYR A 88 -22.98 -5.05 -0.27
CA TYR A 88 -23.61 -4.36 -1.41
C TYR A 88 -24.62 -5.29 -2.11
N LYS A 89 -25.74 -5.58 -1.43
CA LYS A 89 -26.95 -6.08 -2.11
C LYS A 89 -27.43 -4.97 -3.06
N ARG A 90 -27.10 -5.09 -4.35
CA ARG A 90 -27.77 -4.32 -5.39
C ARG A 90 -29.21 -4.82 -5.45
N LYS A 91 -30.15 -3.96 -5.04
CA LYS A 91 -31.58 -4.12 -5.29
C LYS A 91 -31.84 -4.09 -6.80
#